data_AF-A0A7X0CLJ3-F1
#
_entry.id   AF-A0A7X0CLJ3-F1
#
_cell.length_a   1.000
_cell.length_b   1.000
_cell.length_c   1.000
_cell.angle_alpha   90.00
_cell.angle_beta   90.00
_cell.angle_gamma   90.00
#
_symmetry.space_group_name_H-M   'P 1'
#
loop_
_entity.id
_entity.type
_entity.pdbx_description
1 polymer ?
#
loop_
_entity_poly.entity_id
_entity_poly.type
_entity_poly.pdbx_seq_one_letter_code
_entity_poly.pdbx_strand_id
1 'polypeptide(L)'
;MNEIKSLADQVRSKLAQPDTPPEKTTAIKKKADKPAVLSAIVEQLRAYDIANHKSMAHIRFDGQTAQMLHHFKMATGVEITRLVCFSVKQLFDQNPELKTIIKQHIQKLEL
;
A
#
# COMPACT_ATOMS: atom_id res chain seq x y z
N MET A 1 -35.42 1.11 53.13
CA MET A 1 -34.14 1.82 52.88
C MET A 1 -33.35 0.99 51.89
N ASN A 2 -32.97 1.60 50.76
CA ASN A 2 -32.46 0.94 49.56
C ASN A 2 -31.08 0.33 49.75
N GLU A 3 -30.95 -0.95 49.39
CA GLU A 3 -29.69 -1.67 49.26
C GLU A 3 -29.01 -1.34 47.93
N ILE A 4 -28.30 -0.21 47.86
CA ILE A 4 -27.37 0.04 46.76
C ILE A 4 -26.05 -0.63 47.13
N LYS A 5 -25.94 -1.93 46.87
CA LYS A 5 -24.63 -2.60 46.80
C LYS A 5 -23.85 -1.93 45.68
N SER A 6 -22.74 -1.30 46.03
CA SER A 6 -21.90 -0.54 45.09
C SER A 6 -21.43 -1.46 43.95
N LEU A 7 -21.54 -0.97 42.72
CA LEU A 7 -21.04 -1.65 41.51
C LEU A 7 -19.56 -2.05 41.65
N ALA A 8 -18.80 -1.30 42.45
CA ALA A 8 -17.40 -1.60 42.76
C ALA A 8 -17.21 -2.91 43.53
N ASP A 9 -18.15 -3.30 44.40
CA ASP A 9 -18.06 -4.55 45.15
C ASP A 9 -18.42 -5.77 44.30
N GLN A 10 -19.29 -5.61 43.31
CA GLN A 10 -19.54 -6.64 42.29
C GLN A 10 -18.29 -6.92 41.44
N VAL A 11 -17.49 -5.89 41.14
CA VAL A 11 -16.25 -6.04 40.37
C VAL A 11 -15.19 -6.80 41.18
N ARG A 12 -15.01 -6.46 42.47
CA ARG A 12 -14.07 -7.16 43.34
C ARG A 12 -14.43 -8.63 43.55
N SER A 13 -15.73 -8.94 43.69
CA SER A 13 -16.21 -10.31 43.84
C SER A 13 -15.96 -11.16 42.58
N LYS A 14 -16.06 -10.56 41.38
CA LYS A 14 -15.75 -11.24 40.11
C LYS A 14 -14.25 -11.45 39.88
N LEU A 15 -13.37 -10.61 40.42
CA LEU A 15 -11.92 -10.75 40.28
C LEU A 15 -11.29 -11.75 41.27
N ALA A 16 -12.01 -12.12 42.34
CA ALA A 16 -11.49 -12.98 43.41
C ALA A 16 -11.72 -14.49 43.20
N GLN A 17 -12.27 -14.92 42.06
CA GLN A 17 -12.45 -16.34 41.73
C GLN A 17 -11.46 -16.78 40.64
N PRO A 18 -10.42 -17.56 40.96
CA PRO A 18 -9.61 -18.24 39.98
C PRO A 18 -10.17 -19.65 39.76
N ASP A 19 -11.20 -19.77 38.92
CA ASP A 19 -11.68 -21.08 38.43
C ASP A 19 -11.89 -20.99 36.93
N THR A 20 -10.87 -21.32 36.16
CA THR A 20 -11.03 -21.69 34.75
C THR A 20 -10.35 -23.05 34.51
N PRO A 21 -11.14 -24.09 34.17
CA PRO A 21 -10.63 -25.22 33.40
C PRO A 21 -10.09 -24.71 32.05
N PRO A 22 -9.05 -25.33 31.46
CA PRO A 22 -8.42 -24.81 30.26
C PRO A 22 -9.33 -25.06 29.05
N GLU A 23 -10.24 -24.12 28.78
CA GLU A 23 -10.96 -24.08 27.53
C GLU A 23 -9.99 -23.64 26.44
N LYS A 24 -9.74 -24.55 25.50
CA LYS A 24 -8.85 -24.38 24.36
C LYS A 24 -9.30 -23.15 23.56
N THR A 25 -8.71 -21.99 23.82
CA THR A 25 -8.62 -20.93 22.84
C THR A 25 -7.93 -21.54 21.63
N THR A 26 -8.71 -21.92 20.64
CA THR A 26 -8.26 -22.09 19.27
C THR A 26 -7.70 -20.74 18.87
N ALA A 27 -6.40 -20.58 19.09
CA ALA A 27 -5.62 -19.52 18.50
C ALA A 27 -5.95 -19.57 17.01
N ILE A 28 -6.73 -18.58 16.56
CA ILE A 28 -6.85 -18.27 15.15
C ILE A 28 -5.44 -17.89 14.75
N LYS A 29 -4.68 -18.90 14.30
CA LYS A 29 -3.45 -18.70 13.58
C LYS A 29 -3.88 -17.83 12.41
N LYS A 30 -3.63 -16.52 12.50
CA LYS A 30 -3.47 -15.68 11.32
C LYS A 30 -2.51 -16.48 10.47
N LYS A 31 -3.03 -17.17 9.45
CA LYS A 31 -2.21 -17.71 8.39
C LYS A 31 -1.43 -16.49 7.94
N ALA A 32 -0.15 -16.45 8.32
CA ALA A 32 0.77 -15.53 7.71
C ALA A 32 0.62 -15.85 6.23
N ASP A 33 -0.04 -14.93 5.52
CA ASP A 33 -0.22 -15.04 4.09
C ASP A 33 1.19 -15.22 3.56
N LYS A 34 1.44 -16.41 3.02
CA LYS A 34 2.73 -16.78 2.45
C LYS A 34 3.07 -15.64 1.52
N PRO A 35 4.23 -14.95 1.64
CA PRO A 35 4.49 -13.76 0.85
C PRO A 35 4.31 -14.18 -0.60
N ALA A 36 3.25 -13.65 -1.22
CA ALA A 36 2.93 -13.93 -2.60
C ALA A 36 4.23 -13.68 -3.35
N VAL A 37 4.76 -14.73 -4.00
CA VAL A 37 6.01 -14.71 -4.77
C VAL A 37 6.12 -13.33 -5.40
N LEU A 38 6.97 -12.48 -4.83
CA LEU A 38 6.97 -11.07 -5.20
C LEU A 38 7.36 -11.06 -6.67
N SER A 39 6.40 -10.70 -7.51
CA SER A 39 6.58 -10.68 -8.95
C SER A 39 7.84 -9.88 -9.27
N ALA A 40 8.68 -10.36 -10.20
CA ALA A 40 9.93 -9.70 -10.59
C ALA A 40 9.75 -8.21 -10.91
N ILE A 41 8.55 -7.82 -11.36
CA ILE A 41 8.20 -6.41 -11.62
C ILE A 41 8.15 -5.55 -10.35
N VAL A 42 7.73 -6.12 -9.22
CA VAL A 42 7.67 -5.42 -7.92
C VAL A 42 9.07 -5.14 -7.40
N GLU A 43 10.00 -6.06 -7.62
CA GLU A 43 11.41 -5.85 -7.28
C GLU A 43 12.05 -4.77 -8.14
N GLN A 44 11.82 -4.81 -9.46
CA GLN A 44 12.25 -3.75 -10.38
C GLN A 44 11.70 -2.39 -9.97
N LEU A 45 10.41 -2.33 -9.61
CA LEU A 45 9.77 -1.12 -9.12
C LEU A 45 10.41 -0.61 -7.83
N ARG A 46 10.75 -1.46 -6.87
CA ARG A 46 11.43 -1.03 -5.63
C ARG A 46 12.84 -0.52 -5.91
N ALA A 47 13.55 -1.14 -6.84
CA ALA A 47 14.91 -0.75 -7.23
C ALA A 47 14.96 0.54 -8.09
N TYR A 48 13.83 0.95 -8.69
CA TYR A 48 13.80 2.06 -9.64
C TYR A 48 14.04 3.42 -8.97
N ASP A 49 15.22 4.01 -9.16
CA ASP A 49 15.59 5.28 -8.53
C ASP A 49 14.89 6.51 -9.13
N ILE A 50 14.44 7.42 -8.25
CA ILE A 50 13.75 8.67 -8.58
C ILE A 50 14.37 9.89 -7.89
N ALA A 51 15.52 9.76 -7.24
CA ALA A 51 16.09 10.80 -6.38
C ALA A 51 16.59 12.06 -7.13
N ASN A 52 17.06 11.91 -8.38
CA ASN A 52 17.82 12.95 -9.09
C ASN A 52 16.98 14.09 -9.67
N HIS A 53 15.66 13.93 -9.80
CA HIS A 53 14.79 14.98 -10.36
C HIS A 53 13.69 15.36 -9.37
N LYS A 54 13.79 16.59 -8.83
CA LYS A 54 12.90 17.12 -7.78
C LYS A 54 11.59 17.72 -8.30
N SER A 55 11.28 17.56 -9.59
CA SER A 55 10.04 18.10 -10.14
C SER A 55 8.85 17.35 -9.54
N MET A 56 8.02 18.07 -8.78
CA MET A 56 6.80 17.51 -8.20
C MET A 56 5.68 17.55 -9.22
N ALA A 57 5.12 16.38 -9.56
CA ALA A 57 3.96 16.26 -10.43
C ALA A 57 2.71 15.94 -9.60
N HIS A 58 1.67 16.78 -9.72
CA HIS A 58 0.34 16.47 -9.20
C HIS A 58 -0.47 15.74 -10.27
N ILE A 59 -0.55 14.41 -10.14
CA ILE A 59 -1.20 13.55 -11.13
C ILE A 59 -2.61 13.22 -10.67
N ARG A 60 -3.58 13.34 -11.58
CA ARG A 60 -4.98 12.95 -11.34
C ARG A 60 -5.25 11.61 -12.01
N PHE A 61 -5.91 10.73 -11.28
CA PHE A 61 -6.40 9.45 -11.77
C PHE A 61 -7.93 9.42 -11.67
N ASP A 62 -8.58 8.60 -12.48
CA ASP A 62 -9.98 8.25 -12.26
C ASP A 62 -10.14 7.50 -10.92
N GLY A 63 -11.38 7.47 -10.41
CA GLY A 63 -11.65 6.91 -9.08
C GLY A 63 -11.28 5.44 -8.93
N GLN A 64 -11.50 4.64 -9.98
CA GLN A 64 -11.20 3.21 -9.96
C GLN A 64 -9.68 2.98 -9.94
N THR A 65 -8.94 3.69 -10.79
CA THR A 65 -7.48 3.60 -10.82
C THR A 65 -6.87 4.10 -9.52
N ALA A 66 -7.38 5.19 -8.94
CA ALA A 66 -6.91 5.71 -7.66
C ALA A 66 -7.03 4.68 -6.52
N GLN A 67 -8.18 3.97 -6.45
CA GLN A 67 -8.38 2.90 -5.47
C GLN A 67 -7.43 1.73 -5.69
N MET A 68 -7.26 1.29 -6.95
CA MET A 68 -6.33 0.23 -7.29
C MET A 68 -4.89 0.57 -6.91
N LEU A 69 -4.44 1.79 -7.19
CA LEU A 69 -3.11 2.29 -6.82
C LEU A 69 -2.93 2.34 -5.31
N HIS A 70 -3.97 2.73 -4.57
CA HIS A 70 -3.94 2.72 -3.11
C HIS A 70 -3.74 1.31 -2.56
N HIS A 71 -4.53 0.34 -3.02
CA HIS A 71 -4.38 -1.07 -2.61
C HIS A 71 -3.03 -1.66 -3.02
N PHE A 72 -2.55 -1.33 -4.23
CA PHE A 72 -1.23 -1.75 -4.70
C PHE A 72 -0.12 -1.24 -3.79
N LYS A 73 -0.17 0.05 -3.41
CA LYS A 73 0.79 0.64 -2.46
C LYS A 73 0.75 -0.09 -1.11
N MET A 74 -0.43 -0.37 -0.58
CA MET A 74 -0.59 -1.08 0.70
C MET A 74 -0.06 -2.52 0.64
N ALA A 75 -0.27 -3.22 -0.47
CA ALA A 75 0.15 -4.61 -0.63
C ALA A 75 1.66 -4.77 -0.88
N THR A 76 2.28 -3.82 -1.60
CA THR A 76 3.66 -3.97 -2.08
C THR A 76 4.66 -3.05 -1.38
N GLY A 77 4.19 -2.00 -0.70
CA GLY A 77 5.03 -0.93 -0.14
C GLY A 77 5.67 -0.03 -1.20
N VAL A 78 5.31 -0.18 -2.48
CA VAL A 78 5.86 0.65 -3.56
C VAL A 78 5.11 1.99 -3.61
N GLU A 79 5.88 3.08 -3.63
CA GLU A 79 5.33 4.42 -3.77
C GLU A 79 4.69 4.66 -5.15
N ILE A 80 3.52 5.30 -5.16
CA ILE A 80 2.74 5.53 -6.39
C ILE A 80 3.55 6.38 -7.39
N THR A 81 4.24 7.42 -6.93
CA THR A 81 5.09 8.24 -7.79
C THR A 81 6.13 7.40 -8.52
N ARG A 82 6.74 6.42 -7.82
CA ARG A 82 7.74 5.52 -8.40
C ARG A 82 7.13 4.63 -9.48
N LEU A 83 5.95 4.06 -9.20
CA LEU A 83 5.19 3.29 -10.18
C LEU A 83 4.91 4.12 -11.43
N VAL A 84 4.45 5.36 -11.26
CA VAL A 84 4.12 6.22 -12.41
C VAL A 84 5.36 6.54 -13.24
N CYS A 85 6.48 6.94 -12.60
CA CYS A 85 7.72 7.21 -13.31
C CYS A 85 8.22 5.98 -14.09
N PHE A 86 8.14 4.79 -13.47
CA PHE A 86 8.49 3.54 -14.13
C PHE A 86 7.59 3.25 -15.34
N SER A 87 6.26 3.38 -15.18
CA SER A 87 5.30 3.15 -16.25
C SER A 87 5.50 4.11 -17.43
N VAL A 88 5.77 5.39 -17.16
CA VAL A 88 6.06 6.38 -18.21
C VAL A 88 7.32 5.99 -18.98
N LYS A 89 8.40 5.62 -18.28
CA LYS A 89 9.63 5.15 -18.93
C LYS A 89 9.35 3.93 -19.81
N GLN A 90 8.65 2.94 -19.27
CA GLN A 90 8.33 1.71 -19.98
C GLN A 90 7.49 1.98 -21.24
N LEU A 91 6.53 2.91 -21.17
CA LEU A 91 5.71 3.32 -22.30
C LEU A 91 6.57 3.89 -23.45
N PHE A 92 7.54 4.76 -23.14
CA PHE A 92 8.46 5.31 -24.13
C PHE A 92 9.47 4.30 -24.67
N ASP A 93 9.84 3.31 -23.87
CA ASP A 93 10.77 2.26 -24.30
C ASP A 93 10.08 1.22 -25.20
N GLN A 94 8.79 0.96 -24.98
CA GLN A 94 8.00 0.05 -25.81
C GLN A 94 7.48 0.69 -27.12
N ASN A 95 7.30 2.01 -27.16
CA ASN A 95 6.71 2.73 -28.29
C ASN A 95 7.68 3.80 -28.81
N PRO A 96 8.67 3.43 -29.64
CA PRO A 96 9.69 4.35 -30.13
C PRO A 96 9.12 5.45 -31.03
N GLU A 97 7.92 5.29 -31.61
CA GLU A 97 7.27 6.35 -32.37
C GLU A 97 7.04 7.62 -31.54
N LEU A 98 6.81 7.48 -30.22
CA LEU A 98 6.63 8.63 -29.33
C LEU A 98 7.92 9.47 -29.24
N LYS A 99 9.08 8.82 -29.24
CA LYS A 99 10.39 9.51 -29.25
C LYS A 99 10.61 10.22 -30.59
N THR A 100 10.15 9.64 -31.70
CA THR A 100 10.24 10.26 -33.03
C THR A 100 9.38 11.53 -33.13
N ILE A 101 8.15 11.51 -32.62
CA ILE A 101 7.27 12.68 -32.58
C ILE A 101 7.93 13.83 -31.81
N ILE A 102 8.52 13.54 -30.65
CA ILE A 102 9.24 14.53 -29.84
C ILE A 102 10.42 15.12 -30.63
N LYS A 103 11.24 14.28 -31.28
CA LYS A 103 12.37 14.75 -32.10
C LYS A 103 11.93 15.69 -33.22
N GLN A 104 10.87 15.34 -33.93
CA GLN A 104 10.32 16.17 -35.01
C GLN A 104 9.81 17.51 -34.48
N HIS A 105 9.22 17.54 -33.28
CA HIS A 105 8.77 18.79 -32.66
C HIS A 105 9.95 19.69 -32.27
N ILE A 106 11.00 19.13 -31.66
CA ILE A 106 12.21 19.88 -31.28
C ILE A 106 12.88 20.50 -32.51
N GLN A 107 13.04 19.73 -33.59
CA GLN A 107 13.63 20.23 -34.83
C GLN A 107 12.86 21.41 -35.44
N LYS A 108 11.54 21.45 -35.27
CA LYS A 108 10.70 22.57 -35.73
C LYS A 108 10.78 23.81 -34.85
N LEU A 109 11.20 23.67 -33.59
CA LEU A 109 11.39 24.78 -32.65
C LEU A 109 12.76 25.47 -32.82
N GLU A 110 13.75 24.74 -33.36
CA GLU A 110 15.09 25.26 -33.65
C GLU A 110 15.21 25.93 -35.03
N LEU A 111 14.11 26.01 -35.79
CA LEU A 111 13.95 26.61 -37.12
C LEU A 111 13.18 27.93 -37.03
#